data_AF-A0A1M6GGQ6-F1
#
_entry.id   AF-A0A1M6GGQ6-F1
#
_cell.length_a   1.000
_cell.length_b   1.000
_cell.length_c   1.000
_cell.angle_alpha   90.00
_cell.angle_beta   90.00
_cell.angle_gamma   90.00
#
_symmetry.space_group_name_H-M   'P 1'
#
loop_
_entity.id
_entity.type
_entity.pdbx_description
1 polymer ?
#
loop_
_entity_poly.entity_id
_entity_poly.type
_entity_poly.pdbx_seq_one_letter_code
_entity_poly.pdbx_strand_id
1 'polypeptide(L)'
;MLFRILQGVGIAALLGCAVLALQGTPLLGPEWSRARILYAGAGAVSALSLLAMGRIGLMLRRMETAQAALLSRIEGRKGGE
;
A
#
# COMPACT_ATOMS: atom_id res chain seq x y z
N MET A 1 -1.88 -8.02 11.95
CA MET A 1 -0.39 -7.96 11.90
C MET A 1 0.13 -7.99 10.46
N LEU A 2 -0.27 -8.98 9.65
CA LEU A 2 0.13 -9.13 8.23
C LEU A 2 -0.01 -7.85 7.38
N PHE A 3 -1.15 -7.16 7.43
CA PHE A 3 -1.37 -5.93 6.64
C PHE A 3 -0.45 -4.76 7.02
N ARG A 4 0.00 -4.68 8.28
CA ARG A 4 0.95 -3.66 8.72
C ARG A 4 2.35 -3.96 8.18
N ILE A 5 2.74 -5.24 8.18
CA ILE A 5 4.00 -5.71 7.60
C ILE A 5 4.02 -5.43 6.09
N LEU A 6 2.92 -5.73 5.38
CA LEU A 6 2.80 -5.45 3.95
C LEU A 6 2.91 -3.95 3.63
N GLN A 7 2.32 -3.09 4.47
CA GLN A 7 2.49 -1.64 4.38
C GLN A 7 3.96 -1.21 4.60
N GLY A 8 4.62 -1.77 5.61
CA GLY A 8 6.03 -1.47 5.91
C GLY A 8 6.96 -1.88 4.76
N VAL A 9 6.76 -3.07 4.20
CA VAL A 9 7.51 -3.57 3.04
C VAL A 9 7.24 -2.69 1.81
N GLY A 10 5.99 -2.29 1.56
CA GLY A 10 5.65 -1.39 0.46
C GLY A 10 6.31 -0.02 0.57
N ILE A 11 6.37 0.56 1.78
CA ILE A 11 7.06 1.84 2.03
C ILE A 11 8.57 1.71 1.82
N ALA A 12 9.18 0.64 2.35
CA ALA A 12 10.61 0.38 2.16
C ALA A 12 10.97 0.17 0.69
N ALA A 13 10.14 -0.54 -0.06
CA ALA A 13 10.31 -0.74 -1.50
C ALA A 13 10.17 0.56 -2.31
N LEU A 14 9.23 1.44 -1.92
CA LEU A 14 9.08 2.77 -2.51
C LEU A 14 10.28 3.66 -2.23
N LEU A 15 10.81 3.65 -1.01
CA LEU A 15 12.04 4.37 -0.66
C LEU A 15 13.23 3.87 -1.48
N GLY A 16 13.38 2.55 -1.64
CA GLY A 16 14.42 1.97 -2.50
C GLY A 16 14.30 2.42 -3.96
N CYS A 17 13.08 2.43 -4.51
CA CYS A 17 12.85 2.95 -5.87
C CYS A 17 13.11 4.46 -5.98
N ALA A 18 12.77 5.25 -4.96
CA ALA A 18 13.05 6.68 -4.95
C ALA A 18 14.56 6.97 -4.95
N VAL A 19 15.34 6.21 -4.19
CA VAL A 19 16.81 6.32 -4.17
C VAL A 19 17.41 5.95 -5.53
N LEU A 20 16.95 4.86 -6.15
CA LEU A 20 17.39 4.46 -7.48
C LEU A 20 16.99 5.48 -8.57
N ALA A 21 15.80 6.06 -8.45
CA ALA A 21 15.34 7.11 -9.35
C ALA A 21 16.19 8.40 -9.22
N LEU A 22 16.53 8.79 -7.98
CA LEU A 22 17.40 9.94 -7.68
C LEU A 22 18.82 9.73 -8.22
N GLN A 23 19.38 8.52 -8.08
CA GLN A 23 20.68 8.18 -8.67
C GLN A 23 20.63 8.09 -10.20
N GLY A 24 19.45 7.81 -10.77
CA GLY A 24 19.24 7.79 -12.21
C GLY A 24 19.02 9.18 -12.82
N THR A 25 18.64 10.19 -12.02
CA THR A 25 18.39 11.56 -12.53
C THR A 25 19.67 12.35 -12.79
N PRO A 26 19.72 13.16 -13.87
CA PRO A 26 20.93 13.90 -14.28
C PRO A 26 21.38 14.99 -13.28
N LEU A 27 20.58 15.24 -12.23
CA LEU A 27 20.87 16.23 -11.18
C LEU A 27 21.87 15.75 -10.13
N LEU A 28 22.14 14.43 -10.02
CA LEU A 28 22.89 13.87 -8.87
C LEU A 28 24.24 13.20 -9.23
N GLY A 29 24.70 13.26 -10.49
CA GLY A 29 26.05 12.82 -10.85
C GLY A 29 26.22 12.30 -12.29
N PRO A 30 27.47 11.98 -12.71
CA PRO A 30 27.82 11.56 -14.07
C PRO A 30 27.32 10.15 -14.47
N GLU A 31 26.68 9.41 -13.56
CA GLU A 31 26.17 8.04 -13.72
C GLU A 31 24.74 7.98 -14.29
N TRP A 32 24.40 8.89 -15.20
CA TRP A 32 23.07 8.94 -15.81
C TRP A 32 22.82 7.72 -16.68
N SER A 33 21.84 6.88 -16.30
CA SER A 33 21.45 5.70 -17.07
C SER A 33 19.92 5.57 -17.16
N ARG A 34 19.41 5.71 -18.39
CA ARG A 34 17.99 5.56 -18.71
C ARG A 34 17.43 4.18 -18.29
N ALA A 35 18.27 3.15 -18.33
CA ALA A 35 17.90 1.80 -17.90
C ALA A 35 17.63 1.71 -16.39
N ARG A 36 18.41 2.42 -15.56
CA ARG A 36 18.19 2.47 -14.09
C ARG A 36 16.86 3.17 -13.76
N ILE A 37 16.51 4.24 -14.47
CA ILE A 37 15.23 4.93 -14.29
C ILE A 37 14.06 4.01 -14.64
N LEU A 38 14.14 3.30 -15.77
CA LEU A 38 13.09 2.35 -16.18
C LEU A 38 12.95 1.19 -15.19
N TYR A 39 14.06 0.67 -14.69
CA TYR A 39 14.07 -0.38 -13.66
C TYR A 39 13.47 0.11 -12.34
N ALA A 40 13.82 1.32 -11.90
CA ALA A 40 13.23 1.96 -10.72
C ALA A 40 11.72 2.17 -10.89
N GLY A 41 11.27 2.57 -12.09
CA GLY A 41 9.85 2.70 -12.42
C GLY A 41 9.10 1.36 -12.35
N ALA A 42 9.67 0.30 -12.92
CA ALA A 42 9.08 -1.05 -12.86
C ALA A 42 8.95 -1.54 -11.41
N GLY A 43 9.99 -1.36 -10.59
CA GLY A 43 9.96 -1.68 -9.16
C GLY A 43 8.95 -0.84 -8.38
N ALA A 44 8.78 0.43 -8.74
CA ALA A 44 7.85 1.34 -8.06
C ALA A 44 6.39 0.93 -8.27
N VAL A 45 6.02 0.41 -9.44
CA VAL A 45 4.67 -0.08 -9.72
C VAL A 45 4.33 -1.30 -8.84
N SER A 46 5.27 -2.24 -8.68
CA SER A 46 5.09 -3.38 -7.80
C SER A 46 4.99 -2.96 -6.33
N ALA A 47 5.81 -1.99 -5.90
CA ALA A 47 5.76 -1.43 -4.54
C ALA A 47 4.43 -0.72 -4.25
N LEU A 48 3.93 0.08 -5.20
CA LEU A 48 2.62 0.73 -5.11
C LEU A 48 1.48 -0.29 -5.04
N SER A 49 1.56 -1.37 -5.81
CA SER A 49 0.54 -2.44 -5.80
C SER A 49 0.48 -3.15 -4.46
N LEU A 50 1.63 -3.48 -3.86
CA LEU A 50 1.71 -4.06 -2.52
C LEU A 50 1.12 -3.12 -1.44
N LEU A 51 1.41 -1.82 -1.56
CA LEU A 51 0.91 -0.82 -0.62
C LEU A 51 -0.60 -0.63 -0.77
N ALA A 52 -1.12 -0.63 -2.01
CA ALA A 52 -2.54 -0.59 -2.31
C ALA A 52 -3.27 -1.82 -1.75
N MET A 53 -2.77 -3.03 -1.99
CA MET A 53 -3.34 -4.27 -1.42
C MET A 53 -3.33 -4.26 0.10
N GLY A 54 -2.25 -3.78 0.73
CA GLY A 54 -2.16 -3.62 2.17
C GLY A 54 -3.20 -2.64 2.73
N ARG A 55 -3.45 -1.51 2.05
CA ARG A 55 -4.49 -0.53 2.39
C ARG A 55 -5.90 -1.10 2.20
N ILE A 56 -6.16 -1.72 1.06
CA ILE A 56 -7.47 -2.29 0.70
C ILE A 56 -7.86 -3.37 1.72
N GLY A 57 -6.98 -4.32 2.03
CA GLY A 57 -7.29 -5.36 3.02
C GLY A 57 -7.58 -4.83 4.43
N LEU A 58 -6.93 -3.73 4.83
CA LEU A 58 -7.20 -3.05 6.10
C LEU A 58 -8.57 -2.33 6.09
N MET A 59 -8.94 -1.77 4.93
CA MET A 59 -10.25 -1.17 4.69
C MET A 59 -11.36 -2.23 4.74
N LEU A 60 -11.18 -3.38 4.09
CA LEU A 60 -12.15 -4.48 4.10
C LEU A 60 -12.40 -4.99 5.52
N ARG A 61 -11.36 -5.21 6.33
CA ARG A 61 -11.55 -5.62 7.73
C ARG A 61 -12.35 -4.61 8.55
N ARG A 62 -12.14 -3.31 8.30
CA ARG A 62 -12.94 -2.26 8.96
C ARG A 62 -14.40 -2.32 8.51
N MET A 63 -14.65 -2.53 7.22
CA MET A 63 -16.00 -2.67 6.69
C MET A 63 -16.72 -3.90 7.24
N GLU A 64 -16.05 -5.05 7.36
CA GLU A 64 -16.62 -6.25 7.98
C GLU A 64 -17.04 -5.99 9.44
N THR A 65 -16.16 -5.35 10.23
CA THR A 65 -16.50 -5.01 11.63
C THR A 65 -17.65 -4.01 11.73
N ALA A 66 -17.73 -3.05 10.81
CA ALA A 66 -18.81 -2.08 10.75
C ALA A 66 -20.15 -2.74 10.35
N GLN A 67 -20.13 -3.68 9.39
CA GLN A 67 -21.32 -4.45 9.02
C GLN A 67 -21.82 -5.32 10.17
N ALA A 68 -20.93 -6.03 10.86
CA ALA A 68 -21.31 -6.84 12.01
C ALA A 68 -21.95 -6.01 13.14
N ALA A 69 -21.42 -4.80 13.39
CA ALA A 69 -21.98 -3.88 14.38
C ALA A 69 -23.34 -3.28 13.95
N LEU A 70 -23.58 -3.11 12.65
CA LEU A 70 -24.87 -2.64 12.15
C LEU A 70 -25.93 -3.74 12.21
N LEU A 71 -25.58 -4.97 11.85
CA LEU A 71 -26.47 -6.13 11.92
C LEU A 71 -26.94 -6.38 13.35
N SER A 72 -26.04 -6.36 14.33
CA SER A 72 -26.42 -6.55 15.75
C SER A 72 -27.36 -5.47 16.29
N ARG A 73 -27.26 -4.23 15.78
CA ARG A 73 -28.20 -3.14 16.12
C ARG A 73 -29.58 -3.35 15.51
N ILE A 74 -29.64 -3.87 14.27
CA ILE A 74 -30.90 -4.15 13.58
C ILE A 74 -31.61 -5.33 14.25
N GLU A 75 -30.89 -6.41 14.56
CA GLU A 75 -31.44 -7.56 15.30
C GLU A 75 -31.91 -7.16 16.70
N GLY A 76 -31.11 -6.36 17.43
CA GLY A 76 -31.49 -5.85 18.74
C GLY A 76 -32.73 -4.94 18.73
N ARG A 77 -32.95 -4.19 17.65
CA ARG A 77 -34.19 -3.42 17.45
C ARG A 77 -35.39 -4.32 17.16
N LYS A 78 -35.20 -5.36 16.35
CA LYS A 78 -36.28 -6.24 15.88
C LYS A 78 -36.77 -7.22 16.95
N GLY A 79 -35.95 -7.55 17.95
CA GLY A 79 -36.35 -8.41 19.08
C GLY A 79 -36.99 -7.67 20.25
N GLY A 80 -37.14 -6.34 20.17
CA GLY A 80 -37.76 -5.50 21.20
C GLY A 80 -39.16 -5.00 20.84
N GLU A 81 -39.75 -5.46 19.73
CA GLU A 81 -41.14 -5.23 19.32
C GLU A 81 -42.02 -6.45 19.63
#